data_AF-A0A1X0DFF7-F1
#
_entry.id   AF-A0A1X0DFF7-F1
#
_cell.length_a   1.000
_cell.length_b   1.000
_cell.length_c   1.000
_cell.angle_alpha   90.00
_cell.angle_beta   90.00
_cell.angle_gamma   90.00
#
_symmetry.space_group_name_H-M   'P 1'
#
loop_
_entity.id
_entity.type
_entity.pdbx_description
1 polymer ?
#
loop_
_entity_poly.entity_id
_entity_poly.type
_entity_poly.pdbx_seq_one_letter_code
_entity_poly.pdbx_strand_id
1 'polypeptide(L)'
;DTTGILHQLEKLRDDYAGILAASTTNLLSHGYDPAPLHGPLSPDSTVPAEQSAFEELLRANNQAVLDAMARVRAAQRALDDAAAQAYAHGAGSEAAQEAMTRLPGLKKNLADALDDLGKIPDYSTIDPASVHLGPDGALSFEYSLAGQTMVVTGTLKNGTGEIYDQGAGSGSSAYFTYQDGKLVASRFLDPGRVTPDDALLQNVIFTAVGAGPAISAGKAGVEAGWQGMRALFAREALATSGGSAAGLTADNVLPRAITQAEIRAQAAADDLAIHHPSGHTPVTTTSGDHTPPLTTADHSPP
;
A
#
# COMPACT_ATOMS: atom_id res chain seq x y z
N ASP A 1 25.32 -6.36 16.97
CA ASP A 1 24.76 -7.38 17.86
C ASP A 1 23.31 -7.61 17.46
N THR A 2 23.09 -8.54 16.53
CA THR A 2 21.79 -8.80 15.89
C THR A 2 20.83 -9.53 16.82
N THR A 3 21.36 -10.29 17.77
CA THR A 3 20.59 -11.00 18.81
C THR A 3 19.92 -10.01 19.77
N GLY A 4 20.59 -8.91 20.11
CA GLY A 4 20.03 -7.86 20.95
C GLY A 4 18.85 -7.12 20.32
N ILE A 5 18.88 -6.89 19.00
CA ILE A 5 17.81 -6.22 18.25
C ILE A 5 16.58 -7.14 18.11
N LEU A 6 16.80 -8.43 17.82
CA LEU A 6 15.71 -9.40 17.75
C LEU A 6 14.97 -9.51 19.08
N HIS A 7 15.72 -9.58 20.19
CA HIS A 7 15.13 -9.64 21.53
C HIS A 7 14.33 -8.36 21.90
N GLN A 8 14.77 -7.20 21.42
CA GLN A 8 14.03 -5.95 21.61
C GLN A 8 12.73 -5.91 20.80
N LEU A 9 12.71 -6.46 19.58
CA LEU A 9 11.51 -6.57 18.76
C LEU A 9 10.50 -7.56 19.32
N GLU A 10 10.97 -8.71 19.82
CA GLU A 10 10.14 -9.71 20.50
C GLU A 10 9.49 -9.10 21.75
N LYS A 11 10.29 -8.38 22.55
CA LYS A 11 9.78 -7.67 23.73
C LYS A 11 8.74 -6.62 23.36
N LEU A 12 8.97 -5.81 22.33
CA LEU A 12 8.02 -4.79 21.89
C LEU A 12 6.69 -5.41 21.44
N ARG A 13 6.73 -6.53 20.70
CA ARG A 13 5.54 -7.27 20.28
C ARG A 13 4.76 -7.77 21.49
N ASP A 14 5.45 -8.37 22.46
CA ASP A 14 4.81 -8.96 23.63
C ASP A 14 4.22 -7.87 24.55
N ASP A 15 4.91 -6.74 24.71
CA ASP A 15 4.43 -5.57 25.44
C ASP A 15 3.18 -4.97 24.76
N TYR A 16 3.17 -4.84 23.43
CA TYR A 16 2.01 -4.35 22.68
C TYR A 16 0.80 -5.29 22.79
N ALA A 17 1.02 -6.60 22.65
CA ALA A 17 -0.02 -7.60 22.83
C ALA A 17 -0.62 -7.57 24.25
N GLY A 18 0.22 -7.36 25.27
CA GLY A 18 -0.23 -7.19 26.66
C GLY A 18 -1.09 -5.95 26.87
N ILE A 19 -0.68 -4.81 26.31
CA ILE A 19 -1.46 -3.55 26.38
C ILE A 19 -2.79 -3.70 25.65
N LEU A 20 -2.80 -4.34 24.48
CA LEU A 20 -4.02 -4.57 23.70
C LEU A 20 -5.00 -5.51 24.44
N ALA A 21 -4.50 -6.58 25.05
CA ALA A 21 -5.33 -7.47 25.86
C ALA A 21 -5.92 -6.74 27.08
N ALA A 22 -5.13 -5.90 27.75
CA ALA A 22 -5.58 -5.10 28.87
C ALA A 22 -6.60 -4.03 28.47
N SER A 23 -6.43 -3.36 27.32
CA SER A 23 -7.39 -2.37 26.82
C SER A 23 -8.71 -3.03 26.43
N THR A 24 -8.65 -4.18 25.75
CA THR A 24 -9.83 -4.96 25.36
C THR A 24 -10.59 -5.44 26.59
N THR A 25 -9.89 -5.93 27.61
CA THR A 25 -10.49 -6.35 28.87
C THR A 25 -11.15 -5.19 29.60
N ASN A 26 -10.53 -4.00 29.58
CA ASN A 26 -11.11 -2.79 30.15
C ASN A 26 -12.35 -2.34 29.37
N LEU A 27 -12.34 -2.38 28.04
CA LEU A 27 -13.51 -2.04 27.23
C LEU A 27 -14.68 -2.96 27.59
N LEU A 28 -14.46 -4.28 27.61
CA LEU A 28 -15.48 -5.27 27.97
C LEU A 28 -16.01 -5.07 29.41
N SER A 29 -15.14 -4.73 30.37
CA SER A 29 -15.55 -4.49 31.76
C SER A 29 -16.32 -3.17 31.95
N HIS A 30 -16.11 -2.19 31.07
CA HIS A 30 -16.85 -0.92 31.06
C HIS A 30 -18.10 -0.95 30.18
N GLY A 31 -18.54 -2.14 29.77
CA GLY A 31 -19.82 -2.35 29.08
C GLY A 31 -19.76 -2.20 27.56
N TYR A 32 -18.56 -2.25 26.96
CA TYR A 32 -18.43 -2.46 25.52
C TYR A 32 -18.98 -3.85 25.18
N ASP A 33 -20.04 -3.90 24.38
CA ASP A 33 -20.59 -5.13 23.83
C ASP A 33 -19.85 -5.48 22.53
N PRO A 34 -19.11 -6.59 22.46
CA PRO A 34 -18.43 -7.01 21.24
C PRO A 34 -19.42 -7.61 20.22
N ALA A 35 -20.70 -7.76 20.55
CA ALA A 35 -21.71 -8.15 19.59
C ALA A 35 -21.84 -7.07 18.49
N PRO A 36 -21.90 -7.47 17.21
CA PRO A 36 -22.25 -6.55 16.14
C PRO A 36 -23.58 -5.87 16.47
N LEU A 37 -23.62 -4.54 16.40
CA LEU A 37 -24.85 -3.77 16.64
C LEU A 37 -25.90 -4.11 15.58
N HIS A 38 -26.73 -5.12 15.83
CA HIS A 38 -27.91 -5.42 15.03
C HIS A 38 -29.10 -4.61 15.55
N GLY A 39 -29.07 -3.30 15.28
CA GLY A 39 -30.25 -2.44 15.41
C GLY A 39 -31.05 -2.39 14.10
N PRO A 40 -32.31 -1.91 14.12
CA PRO A 40 -33.16 -1.75 12.93
C PRO A 40 -32.67 -0.65 11.96
N LEU A 41 -31.40 -0.25 12.08
CA LEU A 41 -30.65 0.53 11.10
C LEU A 41 -29.80 -0.35 10.20
N SER A 42 -30.10 -1.65 10.11
CA SER A 42 -29.63 -2.44 8.99
C SER A 42 -30.16 -1.74 7.74
N PRO A 43 -29.32 -1.11 6.90
CA PRO A 43 -29.83 -0.63 5.63
C PRO A 43 -30.40 -1.87 4.94
N ASP A 44 -31.59 -1.73 4.36
CA ASP A 44 -32.07 -2.67 3.35
C ASP A 44 -30.88 -3.00 2.42
N SER A 45 -30.79 -4.25 1.96
CA SER A 45 -29.69 -4.76 1.12
C SER A 45 -29.65 -4.15 -0.29
N THR A 46 -29.85 -2.85 -0.39
CA THR A 46 -29.48 -1.97 -1.48
C THR A 46 -28.40 -1.02 -0.94
N VAL A 47 -27.16 -1.50 -0.80
CA VAL A 47 -26.02 -0.59 -0.73
C VAL A 47 -26.13 0.30 -1.98
N PRO A 48 -26.27 1.62 -1.87
CA PRO A 48 -26.31 2.46 -3.06
C PRO A 48 -25.02 2.22 -3.84
N ALA A 49 -25.12 1.99 -5.15
CA ALA A 49 -23.99 1.74 -6.07
C ALA A 49 -22.89 2.84 -6.06
N GLU A 50 -23.10 3.90 -5.29
CA GLU A 50 -22.23 5.04 -5.09
C GLU A 50 -21.22 4.78 -3.95
N GLN A 51 -21.64 4.18 -2.82
CA GLN A 51 -20.75 3.90 -1.68
C GLN A 51 -19.74 2.78 -2.00
N SER A 52 -20.08 1.92 -2.97
CA SER A 52 -19.20 0.89 -3.51
C SER A 52 -18.05 1.44 -4.37
N ALA A 53 -18.17 2.60 -5.01
CA ALA A 53 -17.13 3.10 -5.92
C ALA A 53 -15.83 3.47 -5.18
N PHE A 54 -15.95 4.05 -3.99
CA PHE A 54 -14.80 4.38 -3.15
C PHE A 54 -14.18 3.12 -2.53
N GLU A 55 -14.99 2.18 -2.05
CA GLU A 55 -14.49 0.88 -1.54
C GLU A 55 -13.78 0.07 -2.64
N GLU A 56 -14.32 0.08 -3.86
CA GLU A 56 -13.70 -0.54 -5.03
C GLU A 56 -12.35 0.10 -5.38
N LEU A 57 -12.24 1.42 -5.26
CA LEU A 57 -10.98 2.15 -5.44
C LEU A 57 -9.94 1.70 -4.39
N LEU A 58 -10.30 1.69 -3.10
CA LEU A 58 -9.42 1.23 -2.03
C LEU A 58 -8.93 -0.19 -2.27
N ARG A 59 -9.87 -1.09 -2.59
CA ARG A 59 -9.57 -2.49 -2.90
C ARG A 59 -8.64 -2.61 -4.11
N ALA A 60 -8.89 -1.85 -5.18
CA ALA A 60 -8.07 -1.87 -6.39
C ALA A 60 -6.63 -1.41 -6.11
N ASN A 61 -6.47 -0.36 -5.30
CA ASN A 61 -5.16 0.16 -4.90
C ASN A 61 -4.41 -0.82 -4.00
N ASN A 62 -5.08 -1.37 -2.99
CA ASN A 62 -4.46 -2.34 -2.08
C ASN A 62 -4.03 -3.61 -2.82
N GLN A 63 -4.86 -4.12 -3.75
CA GLN A 63 -4.47 -5.24 -4.60
C GLN A 63 -3.27 -4.89 -5.49
N ALA A 64 -3.25 -3.69 -6.08
CA ALA A 64 -2.13 -3.24 -6.88
C ALA A 64 -0.83 -3.16 -6.06
N VAL A 65 -0.88 -2.75 -4.79
CA VAL A 65 0.27 -2.77 -3.89
C VAL A 65 0.79 -4.19 -3.67
N LEU A 66 -0.10 -5.16 -3.43
CA LEU A 66 0.30 -6.57 -3.26
C LEU A 66 0.95 -7.14 -4.53
N ASP A 67 0.36 -6.86 -5.70
CA ASP A 67 0.89 -7.28 -6.99
C ASP A 67 2.25 -6.64 -7.28
N ALA A 68 2.43 -5.36 -6.94
CA ALA A 68 3.71 -4.67 -7.04
C ALA A 68 4.74 -5.23 -6.06
N MET A 69 4.34 -5.58 -4.83
CA MET A 69 5.25 -6.17 -3.84
C MET A 69 5.73 -7.56 -4.28
N ALA A 70 4.88 -8.32 -4.98
CA ALA A 70 5.31 -9.57 -5.61
C ALA A 70 6.42 -9.35 -6.65
N ARG A 71 6.34 -8.26 -7.45
CA ARG A 71 7.40 -7.86 -8.39
C ARG A 71 8.68 -7.43 -7.68
N VAL A 72 8.58 -6.65 -6.59
CA VAL A 72 9.73 -6.28 -5.74
C VAL A 72 10.44 -7.52 -5.21
N ARG A 73 9.69 -8.47 -4.63
CA ARG A 73 10.26 -9.73 -4.11
C ARG A 73 10.91 -10.57 -5.22
N ALA A 74 10.32 -10.61 -6.41
CA ALA A 74 10.92 -11.31 -7.54
C ALA A 74 12.24 -10.67 -7.99
N ALA A 75 12.29 -9.33 -8.07
CA ALA A 75 13.51 -8.60 -8.41
C ALA A 75 14.60 -8.77 -7.35
N GLN A 76 14.24 -8.72 -6.07
CA GLN A 76 15.16 -8.96 -4.96
C GLN A 76 15.75 -10.38 -5.01
N ARG A 77 14.92 -11.41 -5.22
CA ARG A 77 15.40 -12.79 -5.37
C ARG A 77 16.37 -12.94 -6.54
N ALA A 78 16.06 -12.35 -7.69
CA ALA A 78 16.94 -12.39 -8.85
C ALA A 78 18.30 -11.71 -8.56
N LEU A 79 18.30 -10.61 -7.80
CA LEU A 79 19.53 -9.95 -7.35
C LEU A 79 20.33 -10.82 -6.37
N ASP A 80 19.67 -11.42 -5.38
CA ASP A 80 20.29 -12.29 -4.38
C ASP A 80 20.88 -13.55 -5.02
N ASP A 81 20.17 -14.16 -5.98
CA ASP A 81 20.63 -15.33 -6.74
C ASP A 81 21.88 -15.00 -7.56
N ALA A 82 21.89 -13.85 -8.25
CA ALA A 82 23.06 -13.40 -9.00
C ALA A 82 24.23 -13.07 -8.07
N ALA A 83 23.99 -12.45 -6.91
CA ALA A 83 25.03 -12.20 -5.93
C ALA A 83 25.62 -13.53 -5.41
N ALA A 84 24.77 -14.50 -5.07
CA ALA A 84 25.19 -15.82 -4.63
C ALA A 84 26.03 -16.54 -5.71
N GLN A 85 25.62 -16.49 -6.99
CA GLN A 85 26.40 -17.04 -8.10
C GLN A 85 27.77 -16.38 -8.25
N ALA A 86 27.84 -15.04 -8.12
CA ALA A 86 29.09 -14.30 -8.17
C ALA A 86 30.07 -14.74 -7.06
N TYR A 87 29.57 -15.03 -5.85
CA TYR A 87 30.39 -15.46 -4.72
C TYR A 87 30.74 -16.97 -4.75
N ALA A 88 29.84 -17.82 -5.25
CA ALA A 88 29.99 -19.28 -5.19
C ALA A 88 31.02 -19.85 -6.17
N HIS A 89 31.21 -19.25 -7.35
CA HIS A 89 32.05 -19.82 -8.40
C HIS A 89 33.53 -19.35 -8.36
N GLY A 90 33.93 -18.60 -7.33
CA GLY A 90 35.29 -18.07 -7.18
C GLY A 90 35.59 -16.90 -8.11
N ALA A 91 36.42 -15.97 -7.65
CA ALA A 91 36.79 -14.78 -8.41
C ALA A 91 37.48 -15.17 -9.74
N GLY A 92 36.92 -14.73 -10.87
CA GLY A 92 37.48 -14.95 -12.21
C GLY A 92 36.90 -16.14 -12.99
N SER A 93 35.92 -16.87 -12.46
CA SER A 93 35.15 -17.83 -13.26
C SER A 93 34.19 -17.14 -14.22
N GLU A 94 33.88 -17.77 -15.35
CA GLU A 94 32.92 -17.25 -16.34
C GLU A 94 31.54 -17.03 -15.71
N ALA A 95 31.08 -17.96 -14.89
CA ALA A 95 29.81 -17.85 -14.15
C ALA A 95 29.80 -16.69 -13.15
N ALA A 96 30.90 -16.46 -12.41
CA ALA A 96 30.98 -15.32 -11.51
C ALA A 96 31.02 -13.99 -12.28
N GLN A 97 31.71 -13.96 -13.42
CA GLN A 97 31.82 -12.76 -14.25
C GLN A 97 30.49 -12.42 -14.92
N GLU A 98 29.76 -13.41 -15.42
CA GLU A 98 28.39 -13.23 -15.95
C GLU A 98 27.39 -12.81 -14.86
N ALA A 99 27.53 -13.32 -13.65
CA ALA A 99 26.73 -12.87 -12.53
C ALA A 99 27.03 -11.40 -12.18
N MET A 100 28.30 -11.02 -12.10
CA MET A 100 28.74 -9.65 -11.80
C MET A 100 28.29 -8.63 -12.86
N THR A 101 28.28 -8.99 -14.15
CA THR A 101 27.80 -8.09 -15.22
C THR A 101 26.30 -7.86 -15.17
N ARG A 102 25.52 -8.81 -14.64
CA ARG A 102 24.07 -8.69 -14.47
C ARG A 102 23.67 -7.86 -13.24
N LEU A 103 24.54 -7.75 -12.23
CA LEU A 103 24.22 -7.06 -10.97
C LEU A 103 23.71 -5.62 -11.13
N PRO A 104 24.32 -4.73 -11.93
CA PRO A 104 23.80 -3.36 -12.10
C PRO A 104 22.38 -3.34 -12.70
N GLY A 105 22.12 -4.20 -13.70
CA GLY A 105 20.80 -4.35 -14.30
C GLY A 105 19.76 -4.88 -13.32
N LEU A 106 20.13 -5.85 -12.48
CA LEU A 106 19.25 -6.40 -11.44
C LEU A 106 18.95 -5.38 -10.33
N LYS A 107 19.94 -4.59 -9.92
CA LYS A 107 19.73 -3.47 -8.98
C LYS A 107 18.81 -2.41 -9.57
N LYS A 108 18.96 -2.09 -10.85
CA LYS A 108 18.04 -1.20 -11.55
C LYS A 108 16.62 -1.77 -11.59
N ASN A 109 16.45 -3.06 -11.92
CA ASN A 109 15.13 -3.70 -11.94
C ASN A 109 14.45 -3.66 -10.56
N LEU A 110 15.23 -3.87 -9.49
CA LEU A 110 14.72 -3.73 -8.12
C LEU A 110 14.30 -2.29 -7.81
N ALA A 111 15.13 -1.31 -8.18
CA ALA A 111 14.79 0.11 -8.01
C ALA A 111 13.52 0.48 -8.80
N ASP A 112 13.40 0.05 -10.06
CA ASP A 112 12.23 0.28 -10.91
C ASP A 112 10.97 -0.36 -10.30
N ALA A 113 11.06 -1.59 -9.76
CA ALA A 113 9.94 -2.24 -9.09
C ALA A 113 9.50 -1.52 -7.79
N LEU A 114 10.45 -0.99 -7.02
CA LEU A 114 10.18 -0.18 -5.83
C LEU A 114 9.53 1.16 -6.19
N ASP A 115 9.97 1.78 -7.28
CA ASP A 115 9.38 2.99 -7.80
C ASP A 115 7.94 2.76 -8.28
N ASP A 116 7.69 1.69 -9.04
CA ASP A 116 6.35 1.32 -9.48
C ASP A 116 5.41 1.05 -8.31
N LEU A 117 5.88 0.38 -7.25
CA LEU A 117 5.11 0.18 -6.03
C LEU A 117 4.80 1.52 -5.34
N GLY A 118 5.80 2.40 -5.24
CA GLY A 118 5.65 3.71 -4.61
C GLY A 118 4.69 4.65 -5.34
N LYS A 119 4.58 4.52 -6.67
CA LYS A 119 3.67 5.29 -7.53
C LYS A 119 2.20 4.98 -7.33
N ILE A 120 1.87 3.81 -6.77
CA ILE A 120 0.48 3.47 -6.48
C ILE A 120 -0.04 4.49 -5.45
N PRO A 121 -1.24 5.06 -5.61
CA PRO A 121 -1.80 5.96 -4.61
C PRO A 121 -2.24 5.17 -3.37
N ASP A 122 -2.32 5.86 -2.23
CA ASP A 122 -2.85 5.28 -1.00
C ASP A 122 -3.92 6.21 -0.46
N TYR A 123 -5.15 5.69 -0.45
CA TYR A 123 -6.32 6.41 0.02
C TYR A 123 -6.93 5.72 1.25
N SER A 124 -6.21 4.78 1.88
CA SER A 124 -6.68 4.04 3.07
C SER A 124 -7.01 4.95 4.26
N THR A 125 -6.34 6.10 4.37
CA THR A 125 -6.51 7.04 5.48
C THR A 125 -7.64 8.05 5.26
N ILE A 126 -8.33 7.99 4.12
CA ILE A 126 -9.42 8.92 3.79
C ILE A 126 -10.65 8.54 4.60
N ASP A 127 -11.24 9.51 5.29
CA ASP A 127 -12.54 9.33 5.91
C ASP A 127 -13.60 9.11 4.81
N PRO A 128 -14.27 7.96 4.73
CA PRO A 128 -15.30 7.70 3.72
C PRO A 128 -16.42 8.74 3.72
N ALA A 129 -16.72 9.38 4.86
CA ALA A 129 -17.73 10.43 4.96
C ALA A 129 -17.31 11.76 4.29
N SER A 130 -16.00 11.95 4.03
CA SER A 130 -15.46 13.10 3.32
C SER A 130 -15.50 12.94 1.80
N VAL A 131 -15.86 11.75 1.30
CA VAL A 131 -15.90 11.46 -0.13
C VAL A 131 -17.23 11.92 -0.71
N HIS A 132 -17.15 12.81 -1.71
CA HIS A 132 -18.29 13.18 -2.51
C HIS A 132 -18.47 12.16 -3.62
N LEU A 133 -19.64 11.52 -3.63
CA LEU A 133 -20.05 10.57 -4.65
C LEU A 133 -21.19 11.21 -5.45
N GLY A 134 -21.01 11.25 -6.76
CA GLY A 134 -21.98 11.78 -7.71
C GLY A 134 -22.65 10.68 -8.51
N PRO A 135 -23.74 11.01 -9.22
CA PRO A 135 -24.36 10.10 -10.16
C PRO A 135 -23.33 9.65 -11.22
N ASP A 136 -23.56 8.48 -11.82
CA ASP A 136 -22.68 7.86 -12.83
C ASP A 136 -21.28 7.45 -12.36
N GLY A 137 -21.04 7.39 -11.05
CA GLY A 137 -19.77 6.95 -10.47
C GLY A 137 -18.73 8.06 -10.37
N ALA A 138 -19.14 9.32 -10.49
CA ALA A 138 -18.26 10.44 -10.20
C ALA A 138 -17.84 10.41 -8.72
N LEU A 139 -16.56 10.67 -8.44
CA LEU A 139 -16.04 10.74 -7.09
C LEU A 139 -15.07 11.91 -6.94
N SER A 140 -15.10 12.56 -5.77
CA SER A 140 -14.08 13.51 -5.39
C SER A 140 -13.86 13.56 -3.88
N PHE A 141 -12.61 13.77 -3.47
CA PHE A 141 -12.26 13.96 -2.07
C PHE A 141 -10.93 14.72 -1.97
N GLU A 142 -10.63 15.20 -0.78
CA GLU A 142 -9.38 15.91 -0.49
C GLU A 142 -8.60 15.17 0.59
N TYR A 143 -7.28 15.29 0.56
CA TYR A 143 -6.41 14.75 1.60
C TYR A 143 -5.15 15.58 1.76
N SER A 144 -4.41 15.37 2.85
CA SER A 144 -3.12 16.03 3.04
C SER A 144 -1.98 15.04 2.83
N LEU A 145 -1.03 15.41 1.97
CA LEU A 145 0.20 14.68 1.75
C LEU A 145 1.39 15.60 2.00
N ALA A 146 2.21 15.27 3.01
CA ALA A 146 3.38 16.07 3.39
C ALA A 146 3.06 17.58 3.56
N GLY A 147 1.90 17.90 4.15
CA GLY A 147 1.46 19.27 4.39
C GLY A 147 0.88 20.00 3.17
N GLN A 148 0.80 19.34 2.01
CA GLN A 148 0.10 19.84 0.82
C GLN A 148 -1.31 19.26 0.76
N THR A 149 -2.30 20.09 0.46
CA THR A 149 -3.65 19.60 0.13
C THR A 149 -3.59 18.95 -1.25
N MET A 150 -4.11 17.75 -1.34
CA MET A 150 -4.31 16.98 -2.56
C MET A 150 -5.81 16.92 -2.83
N VAL A 151 -6.19 17.04 -4.09
CA VAL A 151 -7.57 16.94 -4.56
C VAL A 151 -7.64 15.79 -5.54
N VAL A 152 -8.51 14.84 -5.24
CA VAL A 152 -8.78 13.68 -6.09
C VAL A 152 -10.14 13.87 -6.74
N THR A 153 -10.20 13.72 -8.05
CA THR A 153 -11.44 13.80 -8.84
C THR A 153 -11.44 12.73 -9.91
N GLY A 154 -12.60 12.18 -10.26
CA GLY A 154 -12.68 11.24 -11.38
C GLY A 154 -14.03 10.57 -11.51
N THR A 155 -14.05 9.53 -12.33
CA THR A 155 -15.21 8.66 -12.48
C THR A 155 -14.75 7.22 -12.37
N LEU A 156 -15.39 6.46 -11.48
CA LEU A 156 -15.28 5.01 -11.40
C LEU A 156 -16.67 4.39 -11.47
N LYS A 157 -16.90 3.61 -12.52
CA LYS A 157 -18.14 2.86 -12.71
C LYS A 157 -17.80 1.38 -12.79
N ASN A 158 -18.26 0.62 -11.80
CA ASN A 158 -17.99 -0.81 -11.67
C ASN A 158 -16.49 -1.14 -11.83
N GLY A 159 -15.65 -0.46 -11.05
CA GLY A 159 -14.20 -0.61 -11.08
C GLY A 159 -13.48 -0.15 -12.36
N THR A 160 -14.16 0.57 -13.26
CA THR A 160 -13.58 1.07 -14.51
C THR A 160 -13.70 2.59 -14.61
N GLY A 161 -12.60 3.24 -14.99
CA GLY A 161 -12.57 4.68 -15.23
C GLY A 161 -11.20 5.29 -15.00
N GLU A 162 -11.15 6.61 -14.83
CA GLU A 162 -9.92 7.35 -14.60
C GLU A 162 -10.10 8.29 -13.41
N ILE A 163 -9.07 8.32 -12.55
CA ILE A 163 -8.96 9.24 -11.43
C ILE A 163 -7.79 10.18 -11.71
N TYR A 164 -8.02 11.45 -11.46
CA TYR A 164 -7.02 12.49 -11.46
C TYR A 164 -6.74 12.92 -10.02
N ASP A 165 -5.47 12.81 -9.63
CA ASP A 165 -4.96 13.16 -8.32
C ASP A 165 -4.03 14.36 -8.46
N GLN A 166 -4.39 15.48 -7.84
CA GLN A 166 -3.73 16.76 -8.01
C GLN A 166 -3.31 17.38 -6.68
N GLY A 167 -2.02 17.69 -6.53
CA GLY A 167 -1.58 18.58 -5.45
C GLY A 167 -2.01 20.04 -5.69
N ALA A 168 -2.54 20.69 -4.65
CA ALA A 168 -2.81 22.12 -4.64
C ALA A 168 -1.48 22.90 -4.75
N GLY A 169 -1.18 23.45 -5.94
CA GLY A 169 0.04 24.21 -6.24
C GLY A 169 0.82 23.68 -7.46
N SER A 170 2.12 23.97 -7.52
CA SER A 170 3.08 23.43 -8.53
C SER A 170 3.39 21.93 -8.33
N GLY A 171 2.50 21.18 -7.69
CA GLY A 171 2.73 19.82 -7.21
C GLY A 171 2.54 18.75 -8.29
N SER A 172 3.08 17.55 -8.02
CA SER A 172 2.84 16.36 -8.83
C SER A 172 1.34 16.14 -9.01
N SER A 173 0.95 15.89 -10.26
CA SER A 173 -0.39 15.48 -10.61
C SER A 173 -0.30 14.16 -11.36
N ALA A 174 -1.27 13.27 -11.21
CA ALA A 174 -1.26 11.97 -11.85
C ALA A 174 -2.66 11.54 -12.29
N TYR A 175 -2.72 10.85 -13.42
CA TYR A 175 -3.90 10.09 -13.83
C TYR A 175 -3.70 8.62 -13.50
N PHE A 176 -4.71 8.00 -12.91
CA PHE A 176 -4.76 6.58 -12.59
C PHE A 176 -5.93 5.94 -13.33
N THR A 177 -5.63 5.01 -14.22
CA THR A 177 -6.64 4.30 -15.02
C THR A 177 -6.96 2.97 -14.37
N TYR A 178 -8.25 2.74 -14.14
CA TYR A 178 -8.78 1.50 -13.59
C TYR A 178 -9.59 0.76 -14.64
N GLN A 179 -9.44 -0.56 -14.66
CA GLN A 179 -10.20 -1.44 -15.52
C GLN A 179 -10.53 -2.71 -14.75
N ASP A 180 -11.80 -3.12 -14.76
CA ASP A 180 -12.29 -4.32 -14.09
C ASP A 180 -11.88 -4.41 -12.61
N GLY A 181 -11.88 -3.27 -11.91
CA GLY A 181 -11.55 -3.16 -10.50
C GLY A 181 -10.05 -3.32 -10.19
N LYS A 182 -9.18 -3.03 -11.17
CA LYS A 182 -7.72 -3.07 -11.05
C LYS A 182 -7.09 -1.77 -11.56
N LEU A 183 -6.04 -1.31 -10.89
CA LEU A 183 -5.18 -0.25 -11.41
C LEU A 183 -4.34 -0.82 -12.57
N VAL A 184 -4.54 -0.30 -13.79
CA VAL A 184 -3.87 -0.80 -15.01
C VAL A 184 -2.87 0.18 -15.61
N ALA A 185 -3.00 1.48 -15.31
CA ALA A 185 -2.05 2.48 -15.77
C ALA A 185 -1.96 3.67 -14.80
N SER A 186 -0.79 4.31 -14.78
CA SER A 186 -0.53 5.57 -14.08
C SER A 186 0.23 6.51 -15.01
N ARG A 187 -0.22 7.76 -15.13
CA ARG A 187 0.42 8.81 -15.92
C ARG A 187 0.69 10.02 -15.03
N PHE A 188 1.94 10.15 -14.60
CA PHE A 188 2.41 11.32 -13.85
C PHE A 188 2.68 12.47 -14.81
N LEU A 189 2.15 13.65 -14.47
CA LEU A 189 2.46 14.89 -15.17
C LEU A 189 3.75 15.49 -14.59
N ASP A 190 4.58 16.03 -15.48
CA ASP A 190 5.81 16.70 -15.09
C ASP A 190 5.48 17.96 -14.26
N PRO A 191 5.94 18.05 -12.99
CA PRO A 191 5.75 19.25 -12.18
C PRO A 191 6.56 20.45 -12.69
N GLY A 192 7.45 20.26 -13.67
CA GLY A 192 8.25 21.31 -14.32
C GLY A 192 9.31 21.94 -13.42
N ARG A 193 9.54 21.39 -12.21
CA ARG A 193 10.53 21.85 -11.24
C ARG A 193 11.11 20.68 -10.44
N VAL A 194 12.44 20.58 -10.42
CA VAL A 194 13.19 19.66 -9.57
C VAL A 194 13.48 20.34 -8.22
N THR A 195 13.16 19.68 -7.10
CA THR A 195 13.55 20.19 -5.77
C THR A 195 14.93 19.66 -5.36
N PRO A 196 15.67 20.33 -4.44
CA PRO A 196 16.96 19.84 -3.97
C PRO A 196 16.92 18.41 -3.40
N ASP A 197 15.85 18.05 -2.69
CA ASP A 197 15.66 16.71 -2.15
C ASP A 197 15.49 15.66 -3.27
N ASP A 198 14.86 16.03 -4.39
CA ASP A 198 14.72 15.16 -5.57
C ASP A 198 16.07 14.85 -6.21
N ALA A 199 16.89 15.89 -6.38
CA ALA A 199 18.22 15.73 -6.96
C ALA A 199 19.13 14.86 -6.07
N LEU A 200 19.06 15.03 -4.74
CA LEU A 200 19.81 14.20 -3.79
C LEU A 200 19.37 12.74 -3.83
N LEU A 201 18.06 12.49 -3.76
CA LEU A 201 17.50 11.15 -3.86
C LEU A 201 17.89 10.47 -5.17
N GLN A 202 17.76 11.18 -6.28
CA GLN A 202 18.13 10.69 -7.60
C GLN A 202 19.61 10.30 -7.69
N ASN A 203 20.51 11.15 -7.18
CA ASN A 203 21.95 10.85 -7.14
C ASN A 203 22.27 9.60 -6.32
N VAL A 204 21.61 9.46 -5.16
CA VAL A 204 21.77 8.31 -4.28
C VAL A 204 21.28 7.03 -4.97
N ILE A 205 20.12 7.05 -5.63
CA ILE A 205 19.59 5.89 -6.36
C ILE A 205 20.49 5.52 -7.54
N PHE A 206 20.94 6.49 -8.34
CA PHE A 206 21.84 6.21 -9.46
C PHE A 206 23.16 5.59 -9.02
N THR A 207 23.71 6.09 -7.92
CA THR A 207 24.91 5.51 -7.32
C THR A 207 24.65 4.08 -6.84
N ALA A 208 23.51 3.83 -6.18
CA ALA A 208 23.13 2.50 -5.69
C ALA A 208 23.01 1.46 -6.81
N VAL A 209 22.40 1.83 -7.94
CA VAL A 209 22.22 0.93 -9.09
C VAL A 209 23.46 0.82 -9.99
N GLY A 210 24.55 1.54 -9.66
CA GLY A 210 25.79 1.52 -10.45
C GLY A 210 25.69 2.28 -11.77
N ALA A 211 24.70 3.15 -11.93
CA ALA A 211 24.61 4.06 -13.07
C ALA A 211 25.51 5.27 -12.78
N GLY A 212 26.73 5.27 -13.33
CA GLY A 212 27.67 6.37 -13.14
C GLY A 212 27.15 7.72 -13.68
N PRO A 213 27.79 8.85 -13.31
CA PRO A 213 27.35 10.21 -13.65
C PRO A 213 27.21 10.51 -15.16
N ALA A 214 27.81 9.68 -16.02
CA ALA A 214 27.75 9.81 -17.47
C ALA A 214 26.38 9.38 -18.07
N ILE A 215 25.62 8.51 -17.38
CA ILE A 215 24.27 8.10 -17.83
C ILE A 215 23.24 9.19 -17.52
N SER A 216 23.45 9.97 -16.46
CA SER A 216 22.57 11.08 -16.03
C SER A 216 22.68 12.35 -16.90
N ALA A 217 23.78 12.55 -17.62
CA ALA A 217 24.05 13.79 -18.37
C ALA A 217 23.41 13.82 -19.78
N GLY A 218 22.79 12.74 -20.24
CA GLY A 218 22.45 12.54 -21.66
C GLY A 218 21.00 12.79 -22.08
N LYS A 219 20.05 12.93 -21.15
CA LYS A 219 18.64 13.16 -21.52
C LYS A 219 17.96 14.05 -20.48
N ALA A 220 17.52 15.23 -20.92
CA ALA A 220 16.60 16.15 -20.24
C ALA A 220 15.18 15.54 -20.01
N GLY A 221 15.09 14.22 -19.81
CA GLY A 221 13.86 13.46 -19.56
C GLY A 221 14.03 12.42 -18.44
N VAL A 222 15.12 12.47 -17.68
CA VAL A 222 15.38 11.61 -16.51
C VAL A 222 14.98 12.31 -15.20
N GLU A 223 14.64 13.60 -15.27
CA GLU A 223 14.36 14.49 -14.13
C GLU A 223 13.08 14.12 -13.35
N ALA A 224 12.29 13.13 -13.82
CA ALA A 224 11.07 12.63 -13.18
C ALA A 224 11.12 11.14 -12.73
N GLY A 225 12.30 10.49 -12.76
CA GLY A 225 12.38 9.02 -12.81
C GLY A 225 12.02 8.22 -11.54
N TRP A 226 12.00 8.82 -10.34
CA TRP A 226 11.93 8.08 -9.07
C TRP A 226 10.84 8.59 -8.10
N GLN A 227 9.73 9.11 -8.64
CA GLN A 227 8.65 9.70 -7.85
C GLN A 227 7.98 8.72 -6.88
N GLY A 228 7.91 7.43 -7.22
CA GLY A 228 7.38 6.43 -6.31
C GLY A 228 8.30 6.14 -5.16
N MET A 229 9.62 6.03 -5.40
CA MET A 229 10.58 5.90 -4.30
C MET A 229 10.55 7.12 -3.37
N ARG A 230 10.38 8.33 -3.93
CA ARG A 230 10.14 9.53 -3.11
C ARG A 230 8.90 9.38 -2.22
N ALA A 231 7.80 8.89 -2.77
CA ALA A 231 6.55 8.68 -2.03
C ALA A 231 6.72 7.65 -0.88
N LEU A 232 7.53 6.61 -1.08
CA LEU A 232 7.88 5.65 -0.02
C LEU A 232 8.65 6.34 1.12
N PHE A 233 9.66 7.16 0.80
CA PHE A 233 10.43 7.86 1.83
C PHE A 233 9.71 9.03 2.49
N ALA A 234 8.78 9.68 1.79
CA ALA A 234 7.95 10.72 2.39
C ALA A 234 7.09 10.19 3.55
N ARG A 235 6.65 8.94 3.48
CA ARG A 235 5.94 8.26 4.59
C ARG A 235 6.85 7.98 5.76
N GLU A 236 8.08 7.53 5.50
CA GLU A 236 9.09 7.32 6.53
C GLU A 236 9.47 8.63 7.24
N ALA A 237 9.61 9.71 6.48
CA ALA A 237 9.89 11.05 6.97
C ALA A 237 8.78 11.58 7.89
N LEU A 238 7.52 11.37 7.52
CA LEU A 238 6.36 11.68 8.36
C LEU A 238 6.37 10.89 9.68
N ALA A 239 6.80 9.62 9.65
CA ALA A 239 6.88 8.79 10.85
C ALA A 239 8.06 9.14 11.78
N THR A 240 9.15 9.70 11.25
CA THR A 240 10.42 9.91 11.98
C THR A 240 10.79 11.38 12.20
N SER A 241 9.98 12.33 11.71
CA SER A 241 10.23 13.79 11.73
C SER A 241 11.52 14.25 11.01
N GLY A 242 12.23 13.36 10.32
CA GLY A 242 13.33 13.70 9.40
C GLY A 242 12.80 13.93 7.99
N GLY A 243 13.41 14.80 7.18
CA GLY A 243 12.99 14.99 5.78
C GLY A 243 13.16 13.72 4.93
N SER A 244 12.49 13.65 3.77
CA SER A 244 12.42 12.46 2.90
C SER A 244 13.75 11.93 2.36
N ALA A 245 14.84 12.71 2.46
CA ALA A 245 16.19 12.31 2.06
C ALA A 245 17.16 12.13 3.24
N ALA A 246 16.70 12.33 4.48
CA ALA A 246 17.57 12.33 5.65
C ALA A 246 18.26 10.97 5.85
N GLY A 247 19.59 10.98 5.79
CA GLY A 247 20.43 9.80 6.03
C GLY A 247 20.44 8.77 4.89
N LEU A 248 19.89 9.08 3.72
CA LEU A 248 19.98 8.19 2.56
C LEU A 248 21.40 8.17 1.97
N THR A 249 21.91 6.98 1.72
CA THR A 249 23.19 6.70 1.06
C THR A 249 22.98 5.63 -0.02
N ALA A 250 23.94 5.50 -0.93
CA ALA A 250 23.88 4.50 -1.99
C ALA A 250 23.76 3.05 -1.44
N ASP A 251 24.33 2.81 -0.25
CA ASP A 251 24.32 1.49 0.38
C ASP A 251 23.01 1.17 1.09
N ASN A 252 22.25 2.19 1.51
CA ASN A 252 21.04 1.98 2.32
C ASN A 252 19.73 2.31 1.60
N VAL A 253 19.76 3.00 0.45
CA VAL A 253 18.54 3.46 -0.22
C VAL A 253 17.65 2.31 -0.69
N LEU A 254 18.21 1.26 -1.29
CA LEU A 254 17.42 0.11 -1.74
C LEU A 254 16.90 -0.72 -0.56
N PRO A 255 17.72 -1.09 0.45
CA PRO A 255 17.22 -1.77 1.65
C PRO A 255 16.13 -0.99 2.39
N ARG A 256 16.28 0.33 2.58
CA ARG A 256 15.25 1.15 3.23
C ARG A 256 13.96 1.22 2.41
N ALA A 257 14.07 1.38 1.09
CA ALA A 257 12.90 1.37 0.22
C ALA A 257 12.15 0.03 0.26
N ILE A 258 12.85 -1.11 0.35
CA ILE A 258 12.23 -2.43 0.57
C ILE A 258 11.45 -2.44 1.88
N THR A 259 12.04 -1.99 2.99
CA THR A 259 11.34 -1.94 4.28
C THR A 259 10.07 -1.08 4.21
N GLN A 260 10.12 0.08 3.56
CA GLN A 260 8.93 0.92 3.38
C GLN A 260 7.88 0.25 2.48
N ALA A 261 8.31 -0.45 1.42
CA ALA A 261 7.42 -1.23 0.56
C ALA A 261 6.75 -2.39 1.32
N GLU A 262 7.47 -3.07 2.22
CA GLU A 262 6.93 -4.14 3.06
C GLU A 262 5.88 -3.63 4.05
N ILE A 263 6.16 -2.52 4.74
CA ILE A 263 5.19 -1.86 5.64
C ILE A 263 3.92 -1.54 4.87
N ARG A 264 4.06 -0.94 3.67
CA ARG A 264 2.93 -0.59 2.82
C ARG A 264 2.15 -1.81 2.35
N ALA A 265 2.83 -2.88 1.95
CA ALA A 265 2.18 -4.11 1.52
C ALA A 265 1.46 -4.81 2.67
N GLN A 266 1.99 -4.74 3.89
CA GLN A 266 1.31 -5.26 5.07
C GLN A 266 0.02 -4.49 5.36
N ALA A 267 0.08 -3.15 5.36
CA ALA A 267 -1.11 -2.32 5.54
C ALA A 267 -2.19 -2.61 4.47
N ALA A 268 -1.79 -2.73 3.20
CA ALA A 268 -2.70 -3.10 2.12
C ALA A 268 -3.32 -4.50 2.30
N ALA A 269 -2.56 -5.47 2.81
CA ALA A 269 -3.07 -6.81 3.10
C ALA A 269 -4.08 -6.78 4.26
N ASP A 270 -3.78 -6.03 5.32
CA ASP A 270 -4.63 -5.89 6.49
C ASP A 270 -5.96 -5.19 6.12
N ASP A 271 -5.90 -4.11 5.33
CA ASP A 271 -7.09 -3.43 4.82
C ASP A 271 -7.95 -4.36 3.96
N LEU A 272 -7.33 -5.11 3.03
CA LEU A 272 -8.08 -6.08 2.21
C LEU A 272 -8.75 -7.13 3.09
N ALA A 273 -8.05 -7.64 4.12
CA ALA A 273 -8.56 -8.62 5.07
C ALA A 273 -9.79 -8.11 5.83
N ILE A 274 -9.81 -6.82 6.21
CA ILE A 274 -10.93 -6.17 6.90
C ILE A 274 -12.13 -5.96 5.96
N HIS A 275 -11.88 -5.65 4.70
CA HIS A 275 -12.91 -5.30 3.71
C HIS A 275 -13.39 -6.47 2.83
N HIS A 276 -13.11 -7.73 3.20
CA HIS A 276 -13.74 -8.86 2.49
C HIS A 276 -15.26 -8.80 2.65
N PRO A 277 -16.06 -8.94 1.57
CA PRO A 277 -17.47 -9.26 1.73
C PRO A 277 -17.52 -10.57 2.51
N SER A 278 -18.22 -10.57 3.65
CA SER A 278 -18.32 -11.73 4.52
C SER A 278 -18.90 -12.91 3.73
N GLY A 279 -18.02 -13.75 3.19
CA GLY A 279 -18.41 -15.00 2.57
C GLY A 279 -18.94 -15.88 3.69
N HIS A 280 -20.25 -16.09 3.72
CA HIS A 280 -20.89 -17.05 4.60
C HIS A 280 -20.18 -18.40 4.48
N THR A 281 -19.42 -18.77 5.51
CA THR A 281 -19.04 -20.16 5.70
C THR A 281 -20.32 -20.92 6.06
N PRO A 282 -20.70 -21.99 5.33
CA PRO A 282 -21.82 -22.80 5.73
C PRO A 282 -21.41 -23.51 7.02
N VAL A 283 -21.96 -23.08 8.15
CA VAL A 283 -21.80 -23.78 9.42
C VAL A 283 -22.44 -25.15 9.25
N THR A 284 -21.60 -26.16 9.03
CA THR A 284 -21.96 -27.55 9.21
C THR A 284 -21.81 -27.84 10.69
N THR A 285 -22.88 -27.66 11.45
CA THR A 285 -22.99 -28.27 12.79
C THR A 285 -24.05 -29.37 12.75
N THR A 286 -23.50 -30.57 12.76
CA THR A 286 -24.05 -31.87 13.12
C THR A 286 -25.15 -31.80 14.19
N SER A 287 -26.21 -32.59 13.96
CA SER A 287 -27.30 -33.03 14.85
C SER A 287 -27.20 -32.72 16.35
N GLY A 288 -28.29 -32.16 16.89
CA GLY A 288 -28.59 -32.16 18.32
C GLY A 288 -29.92 -31.48 18.64
N ASP A 289 -30.95 -32.31 18.84
CA ASP A 289 -32.25 -32.06 19.48
C ASP A 289 -33.23 -31.01 18.90
N HIS A 290 -34.21 -31.55 18.18
CA HIS A 290 -35.51 -30.94 17.98
C HIS A 290 -36.28 -30.83 19.31
N THR A 291 -36.63 -29.61 19.72
CA THR A 291 -37.84 -29.36 20.51
C THR A 291 -38.94 -28.86 19.58
N PRO A 292 -40.09 -29.56 19.46
CA PRO A 292 -41.19 -29.10 18.62
C PRO A 292 -41.94 -27.94 19.30
N PRO A 293 -42.61 -27.06 18.54
CA PRO A 293 -43.28 -25.88 19.09
C PRO A 293 -44.53 -26.25 19.88
N LEU A 294 -44.75 -25.55 20.99
CA LEU A 294 -46.01 -25.54 21.72
C LEU A 294 -47.08 -24.90 20.82
N THR A 295 -48.19 -25.60 20.61
CA THR A 295 -49.36 -25.08 19.88
C THR A 295 -50.41 -24.53 20.85
N THR A 296 -51.24 -23.61 20.31
CA THR A 296 -52.51 -23.05 20.80
C THR A 296 -52.40 -21.88 21.80
N ALA A 297 -53.18 -20.80 21.70
CA ALA A 297 -54.57 -20.71 21.23
C ALA A 297 -54.95 -19.36 20.60
N ASP A 298 -55.94 -19.44 19.70
CA ASP A 298 -56.78 -18.36 19.15
C ASP A 298 -57.37 -17.42 20.20
N HIS A 299 -57.57 -16.15 19.81
CA HIS A 299 -58.84 -15.43 19.98
C HIS A 299 -58.95 -14.24 19.00
N SER A 300 -60.07 -14.19 18.26
CA SER A 300 -60.44 -13.21 17.23
C SER A 300 -60.76 -11.79 17.76
N PRO A 301 -60.76 -10.75 16.92
CA PRO A 301 -61.16 -9.38 17.27
C PRO A 301 -62.71 -9.20 17.24
N PRO A 302 -63.23 -8.10 17.82
CA PRO A 302 -64.63 -7.97 18.25
C PRO A 302 -65.67 -7.87 17.13
#